data_AF-A0A554IMP3-F1
#
_entry.id   AF-A0A554IMP3-F1
#
_cell.length_a   1.000
_cell.length_b   1.000
_cell.length_c   1.000
_cell.angle_alpha   90.00
_cell.angle_beta   90.00
_cell.angle_gamma   90.00
#
_symmetry.space_group_name_H-M   'P 1'
#
loop_
_entity.id
_entity.type
_entity.pdbx_description
1 polymer ?
#
loop_
_entity_poly.entity_id
_entity_poly.type
_entity_poly.pdbx_seq_one_letter_code
_entity_poly.pdbx_strand_id
1 'polypeptide(L)'
;MVVPRAQKDARLFLNDVLTPTERLMIAKRLAAIVMLCREYSGYKIHTVLKVSPSTVARLKTRLEEGAFPYLAKLFRGPQEIKQKKEASDFWDALYTFILMGMPPRVGKGRWKFLFEGR
;
A
#
# COMPACT_ATOMS: atom_id res chain seq x y z
N MET A 1 13.78 -8.54 -17.06
CA MET A 1 13.66 -7.82 -15.77
C MET A 1 13.31 -8.85 -14.70
N VAL A 2 14.27 -9.25 -13.87
CA VAL A 2 14.10 -10.32 -12.87
C VAL A 2 13.38 -9.72 -11.67
N VAL A 3 12.12 -10.09 -11.46
CA VAL A 3 11.40 -9.68 -10.25
C VAL A 3 11.97 -10.51 -9.10
N PRO A 4 12.46 -9.87 -8.02
CA PRO A 4 13.11 -10.59 -6.94
C PRO A 4 12.09 -11.49 -6.20
N ARG A 5 12.30 -12.81 -6.24
CA ARG A 5 11.36 -13.82 -5.70
C ARG A 5 11.58 -14.13 -4.21
N ALA A 6 12.69 -13.69 -3.61
CA ALA A 6 12.93 -13.81 -2.17
C ALA A 6 12.70 -12.46 -1.46
N GLN A 7 12.11 -12.47 -0.26
CA GLN A 7 11.89 -11.26 0.54
C GLN A 7 13.17 -10.42 0.75
N LYS A 8 14.33 -11.09 0.78
CA LYS A 8 15.65 -10.45 0.88
C LYS A 8 15.95 -9.61 -0.37
N ASP A 9 15.68 -10.15 -1.55
CA ASP A 9 16.00 -9.52 -2.82
C ASP A 9 15.07 -8.33 -3.10
N ALA A 10 13.80 -8.40 -2.69
CA ALA A 10 12.87 -7.28 -2.79
C ALA A 10 13.27 -6.10 -1.89
N ARG A 11 13.79 -6.40 -0.68
CA ARG A 11 14.30 -5.37 0.24
C ARG A 11 15.56 -4.71 -0.31
N LEU A 12 16.47 -5.48 -0.90
CA LEU A 12 17.67 -4.96 -1.55
C LEU A 12 17.29 -4.05 -2.73
N PHE A 13 16.39 -4.51 -3.60
CA PHE A 13 15.88 -3.71 -4.72
C PHE A 13 15.22 -2.39 -4.27
N LEU A 14 14.34 -2.43 -3.26
CA LEU A 14 13.74 -1.21 -2.70
C LEU A 14 14.76 -0.30 -2.04
N ASN A 15 15.86 -0.84 -1.51
CA ASN A 15 16.94 -0.05 -0.94
C ASN A 15 17.81 0.62 -2.00
N ASP A 16 18.00 -0.04 -3.14
CA ASP A 16 18.77 0.48 -4.28
C ASP A 16 17.98 1.53 -5.07
N VAL A 17 16.66 1.36 -5.18
CA VAL A 17 15.80 2.27 -5.96
C VAL A 17 15.30 3.47 -5.15
N LEU A 18 14.97 3.27 -3.87
CA LEU A 18 14.41 4.33 -3.04
C LEU A 18 15.42 4.76 -1.99
N THR A 19 15.57 6.07 -1.82
CA THR A 19 16.34 6.62 -0.70
C THR A 19 15.65 6.35 0.64
N PRO A 20 16.39 6.38 1.76
CA PRO A 20 15.79 6.22 3.10
C PRO A 20 14.65 7.22 3.36
N THR A 21 14.78 8.44 2.86
CA THR A 21 13.80 9.52 2.97
C THR A 21 12.55 9.24 2.14
N GLU A 22 12.69 8.78 0.90
CA GLU A 22 11.53 8.42 0.05
C GLU A 22 10.72 7.27 0.63
N ARG A 23 11.38 6.22 1.14
CA ARG A 23 10.69 5.11 1.82
C ARG A 23 9.86 5.60 3.00
N LEU A 24 10.44 6.46 3.83
CA LEU A 24 9.75 7.05 4.97
C LEU A 24 8.58 7.94 4.53
N MET A 25 8.77 8.76 3.49
CA MET A 25 7.73 9.66 2.98
C MET A 25 6.55 8.90 2.35
N ILE A 26 6.82 7.79 1.65
CA ILE A 26 5.77 6.90 1.13
C ILE A 26 4.98 6.29 2.29
N ALA A 27 5.66 5.76 3.32
CA ALA A 27 5.01 5.19 4.49
C ALA A 27 4.14 6.21 5.24
N LYS A 28 4.67 7.42 5.48
CA LYS A 28 3.92 8.52 6.10
C LYS A 28 2.70 8.91 5.28
N ARG A 29 2.83 9.00 3.96
CA ARG A 29 1.72 9.35 3.07
C ARG A 29 0.61 8.30 3.09
N LEU A 30 0.97 7.02 3.04
CA LEU A 30 0.02 5.92 3.16
C LEU A 30 -0.71 5.97 4.50
N ALA A 31 0.04 6.08 5.61
CA ALA A 31 -0.54 6.17 6.95
C ALA A 31 -1.49 7.37 7.11
N ALA A 32 -1.14 8.53 6.55
CA ALA A 32 -1.99 9.71 6.60
C ALA A 32 -3.32 9.50 5.86
N ILE A 33 -3.29 8.88 4.68
CA ILE A 33 -4.52 8.57 3.91
C ILE A 33 -5.40 7.60 4.70
N VAL A 34 -4.82 6.53 5.27
CA VAL A 34 -5.57 5.57 6.08
C VAL A 34 -6.19 6.24 7.31
N MET A 35 -5.47 7.14 7.97
CA MET A 35 -6.01 7.90 9.10
C MET A 35 -7.14 8.85 8.68
N LEU A 36 -7.03 9.49 7.51
CA LEU A 36 -8.10 10.32 6.96
C LEU A 36 -9.34 9.50 6.60
N CYS A 37 -9.18 8.30 6.03
CA CYS A 37 -10.31 7.39 5.75
C CYS A 37 -11.06 6.95 7.02
N ARG A 38 -10.36 6.95 8.17
CA ARG A 38 -10.90 6.66 9.51
C ARG A 38 -11.37 7.92 10.26
N GLU A 39 -11.50 9.04 9.56
CA GLU A 39 -12.03 10.31 10.08
C GLU A 39 -11.20 10.94 11.23
N TYR A 40 -9.91 10.60 11.35
CA TYR A 40 -9.05 11.27 12.31
C TYR A 40 -8.81 12.75 11.94
N SER A 41 -8.72 13.60 12.95
CA SER A 41 -8.47 15.04 12.74
C SER A 41 -7.08 15.29 12.14
N GLY A 42 -6.98 16.31 11.28
CA GLY A 42 -5.71 16.67 10.65
C GLY A 42 -4.61 17.02 11.67
N TYR A 43 -5.00 17.58 12.82
CA TYR A 43 -4.10 17.84 13.94
C TYR A 43 -3.48 16.55 14.50
N LYS A 44 -4.30 15.51 14.72
CA LYS A 44 -3.81 14.22 15.22
C LYS A 44 -2.83 13.57 14.23
N ILE A 45 -3.13 13.65 12.94
CA ILE A 45 -2.27 13.13 11.87
C ILE A 45 -0.92 13.86 11.83
N HIS A 46 -0.93 15.19 11.89
CA HIS A 46 0.28 16.00 11.98
C HIS A 46 1.14 15.61 13.19
N THR A 47 0.52 15.47 14.36
CA THR A 47 1.23 15.20 15.62
C THR A 47 1.85 13.79 15.64
N VAL A 48 1.13 12.79 15.12
CA VAL A 48 1.58 11.38 15.10
C VAL A 48 2.60 11.13 13.99
N LEU A 49 2.34 11.60 12.76
CA LEU A 49 3.16 11.27 11.59
C LEU A 49 4.26 12.31 11.30
N LYS A 50 4.26 13.45 12.01
CA LYS A 50 5.19 14.57 11.83
C LYS A 50 5.25 14.99 10.35
N VAL A 51 4.08 15.14 9.74
CA VAL A 51 3.89 15.66 8.37
C VAL A 51 3.28 17.03 8.47
N SER A 52 3.72 17.96 7.61
CA SER A 52 3.22 19.34 7.62
C SER A 52 1.69 19.40 7.53
N PRO A 53 1.03 20.32 8.27
CA PRO A 53 -0.43 20.49 8.21
C PRO A 53 -0.93 20.76 6.78
N SER A 54 -0.14 21.47 5.97
CA SER A 54 -0.49 21.75 4.57
C SER A 54 -0.50 20.49 3.70
N THR A 55 0.35 19.51 4.00
CA THR A 55 0.33 18.20 3.32
C THR A 55 -0.91 17.40 3.71
N VAL A 56 -1.27 17.39 5.00
CA VAL A 56 -2.47 16.71 5.49
C VAL A 56 -3.74 17.34 4.89
N ALA A 57 -3.81 18.67 4.84
CA ALA A 57 -4.91 19.39 4.21
C ALA A 57 -5.04 19.02 2.73
N ARG A 58 -3.94 19.04 1.96
CA ARG A 58 -3.94 18.61 0.55
C ARG A 58 -4.40 17.17 0.35
N LEU A 59 -3.98 16.24 1.22
CA LEU A 59 -4.42 14.84 1.15
C LEU A 59 -5.90 14.69 1.49
N LYS A 60 -6.39 15.48 2.47
CA LYS A 60 -7.80 15.51 2.85
C LYS A 60 -8.68 16.02 1.70
N THR A 61 -8.32 17.16 1.10
CA THR A 61 -9.03 17.70 -0.07
C THR A 61 -9.09 16.69 -1.20
N ARG A 62 -7.96 16.03 -1.53
CA ARG A 62 -7.95 14.97 -2.55
C ARG A 62 -8.86 13.79 -2.20
N LEU A 63 -8.89 13.38 -0.94
CA LEU A 63 -9.77 12.30 -0.49
C LEU A 63 -11.26 12.69 -0.60
N GLU A 64 -11.60 13.94 -0.27
CA GLU A 64 -12.95 14.51 -0.43
C GLU A 64 -13.36 14.62 -1.91
N GLU A 65 -12.42 14.96 -2.79
CA GLU A 65 -12.57 14.93 -4.25
C GLU A 65 -12.70 13.51 -4.83
N GLY A 66 -12.66 12.46 -3.99
CA GLY A 66 -12.80 11.07 -4.40
C GLY A 66 -11.51 10.41 -4.86
N ALA A 67 -10.34 11.01 -4.61
CA ALA A 67 -9.07 10.34 -4.81
C ALA A 67 -8.91 9.15 -3.85
N PHE A 68 -8.12 8.16 -4.25
CA PHE A 68 -7.89 6.93 -3.50
C PHE A 68 -9.15 6.08 -3.24
N PRO A 69 -10.00 5.83 -4.25
CA PRO A 69 -11.28 5.13 -4.06
C PRO A 69 -11.11 3.72 -3.46
N TYR A 70 -10.00 3.05 -3.80
CA TYR A 70 -9.66 1.74 -3.26
C TYR A 70 -9.34 1.78 -1.76
N LEU A 71 -8.49 2.71 -1.32
CA LEU A 71 -8.15 2.87 0.10
C LEU A 71 -9.36 3.38 0.90
N ALA A 72 -10.16 4.28 0.33
CA ALA A 72 -11.40 4.72 0.95
C ALA A 72 -12.36 3.53 1.17
N LYS A 73 -12.51 2.63 0.20
CA LYS A 73 -13.34 1.42 0.33
C LYS A 73 -12.81 0.44 1.37
N LEU A 74 -11.50 0.25 1.46
CA LEU A 74 -10.88 -0.65 2.44
C LEU A 74 -11.02 -0.15 3.87
N PHE A 75 -10.85 1.16 4.08
CA PHE A 75 -10.68 1.73 5.42
C PHE A 75 -11.87 2.57 5.93
N ARG A 76 -12.89 2.88 5.11
CA ARG A 76 -14.18 3.41 5.61
C ARG A 76 -14.97 2.28 6.27
N GLY A 77 -14.95 2.23 7.60
CA GLY A 77 -15.77 1.31 8.40
C GLY A 77 -15.53 1.45 9.92
N PRO A 78 -16.44 0.96 10.77
CA PRO A 78 -16.32 1.05 12.23
C PRO A 78 -15.09 0.30 12.76
N GLN A 79 -14.34 0.96 13.67
CA GLN A 79 -12.96 0.60 14.06
C GLN A 79 -12.78 -0.78 14.70
N GLU A 80 -13.82 -1.36 15.32
CA GLU A 80 -13.67 -2.53 16.20
C GLU A 80 -13.77 -3.89 15.48
N ILE A 81 -14.49 -3.97 14.35
CA ILE A 81 -14.92 -5.26 13.77
C ILE A 81 -13.91 -5.81 12.75
N LYS A 82 -12.97 -5.00 12.25
CA LYS A 82 -12.31 -5.28 10.96
C LYS A 82 -10.78 -5.33 10.95
N GLN A 83 -10.07 -5.18 12.06
CA GLN A 83 -8.60 -5.04 12.04
C GLN A 83 -7.85 -6.23 11.38
N LYS A 84 -8.28 -7.47 11.61
CA LYS A 84 -7.68 -8.66 10.97
C LYS A 84 -8.01 -8.76 9.48
N LYS A 85 -9.23 -8.40 9.09
CA LYS A 85 -9.70 -8.49 7.70
C LYS A 85 -9.15 -7.35 6.85
N GLU A 86 -9.11 -6.13 7.39
CA GLU A 86 -8.49 -4.96 6.75
C GLU A 86 -7.00 -5.14 6.51
N ALA A 87 -6.27 -5.73 7.47
CA ALA A 87 -4.87 -6.06 7.25
C ALA A 87 -4.72 -7.07 6.11
N SER A 88 -5.53 -8.13 6.08
CA SER A 88 -5.52 -9.11 4.98
C SER A 88 -5.84 -8.46 3.64
N ASP A 89 -6.94 -7.70 3.54
CA ASP A 89 -7.38 -7.05 2.31
C ASP A 89 -6.36 -6.02 1.81
N PHE A 90 -5.70 -5.29 2.71
CA PHE A 90 -4.61 -4.37 2.38
C PHE A 90 -3.37 -5.12 1.86
N TRP A 91 -2.98 -6.22 2.51
CA TRP A 91 -1.88 -7.05 2.04
C TRP A 91 -2.21 -7.70 0.69
N ASP A 92 -3.44 -8.17 0.48
CA ASP A 92 -3.90 -8.73 -0.78
C ASP A 92 -3.90 -7.68 -1.90
N ALA A 93 -4.27 -6.44 -1.61
CA ALA A 93 -4.14 -5.32 -2.53
C ALA A 93 -2.69 -5.04 -2.91
N LEU A 94 -1.82 -4.98 -1.91
CA LEU A 94 -0.40 -4.71 -2.09
C LEU A 94 0.27 -5.85 -2.85
N TYR A 95 -0.07 -7.09 -2.52
CA TYR A 95 0.36 -8.27 -3.27
C TYR A 95 -0.14 -8.20 -4.70
N THR A 96 -1.41 -7.87 -4.94
CA THR A 96 -1.96 -7.75 -6.30
C THR A 96 -1.26 -6.63 -7.10
N PHE A 97 -0.96 -5.51 -6.46
CA PHE A 97 -0.22 -4.40 -7.07
C PHE A 97 1.22 -4.80 -7.44
N ILE A 98 1.93 -5.49 -6.54
CA ILE A 98 3.28 -6.00 -6.78
C ILE A 98 3.27 -7.15 -7.81
N LEU A 99 2.21 -7.96 -7.81
CA LEU A 99 2.03 -9.13 -8.67
C LEU A 99 1.32 -8.79 -9.98
N MET A 100 0.98 -7.54 -10.29
CA MET A 100 0.28 -7.18 -11.53
C MET A 100 1.11 -7.44 -12.81
N GLY A 101 2.35 -7.93 -12.68
CA GLY A 101 3.17 -8.53 -13.73
C GLY A 101 3.43 -10.05 -13.60
N MET A 102 2.72 -10.75 -12.70
CA MET A 102 2.81 -12.20 -12.45
C MET A 102 1.42 -12.85 -12.45
N PRO A 103 1.30 -14.13 -12.86
CA PRO A 103 0.01 -14.80 -12.90
C PRO A 103 -0.59 -15.02 -11.51
N PRO A 104 -1.93 -15.14 -11.40
CA PRO A 104 -2.66 -15.25 -10.15
C PRO A 104 -2.26 -16.48 -9.33
N ARG A 105 -2.31 -16.35 -7.99
CA ARG A 105 -1.96 -17.38 -6.99
C ARG A 105 -2.82 -18.66 -7.06
N VAL A 106 -3.95 -18.65 -7.77
CA VAL A 106 -4.87 -19.79 -7.89
C VAL A 106 -5.36 -19.97 -9.33
N GLY A 107 -5.20 -21.20 -9.84
CA GLY A 107 -5.49 -21.62 -11.21
C GLY A 107 -4.33 -22.45 -11.79
N LYS A 108 -4.60 -23.68 -12.23
CA LYS A 108 -3.55 -24.62 -12.69
C LYS A 108 -3.16 -24.37 -14.15
N GLY A 109 -1.86 -24.19 -14.40
CA GLY A 109 -1.20 -24.74 -15.59
C GLY A 109 -0.85 -23.80 -16.76
N ARG A 110 -1.03 -22.47 -16.64
CA ARG A 110 -0.89 -21.60 -17.83
C ARG A 110 0.56 -21.41 -18.32
N TRP A 111 1.59 -21.55 -17.47
CA TRP A 111 2.99 -21.20 -17.79
C TRP A 111 3.98 -22.39 -17.61
N LYS A 112 3.52 -23.64 -17.77
CA LYS A 112 4.41 -24.84 -17.76
C LYS A 112 5.53 -24.74 -18.81
N PHE A 113 5.21 -24.18 -19.98
CA PHE A 113 6.11 -24.02 -21.12
C PHE A 113 7.36 -23.15 -20.87
N LEU A 114 7.39 -22.31 -19.82
CA LEU A 114 8.58 -21.49 -19.49
C LEU A 114 9.62 -22.23 -18.66
N PHE A 115 9.27 -23.39 -18.07
CA PHE A 115 10.16 -24.18 -17.23
C PHE A 115 10.52 -25.54 -17.86
N GLU A 116 9.95 -25.86 -19.02
CA GLU A 116 10.08 -27.16 -19.71
C GLU A 116 11.18 -27.16 -20.78
N GLY A 117 12.01 -26.12 -20.81
CA GLY A 117 13.15 -26.00 -21.73
C GLY A 117 14.44 -25.62 -21.00
N ARG A 118 15.05 -26.61 -20.34
CA ARG A 118 16.50 -26.73 -20.17
C ARG A 118 16.86 -28.20 -20.05
#